data_AF-A0A6G2VQ36-F1
#
_entry.id   AF-A0A6G2VQ36-F1
#
_cell.length_a   1.000
_cell.length_b   1.000
_cell.length_c   1.000
_cell.angle_alpha   90.00
_cell.angle_beta   90.00
_cell.angle_gamma   90.00
#
_symmetry.space_group_name_H-M   'P 1'
#
loop_
_entity.id
_entity.type
_entity.pdbx_description
1 polymer ?
#
loop_
_entity_poly.entity_id
_entity_poly.type
_entity_poly.pdbx_seq_one_letter_code
_entity_poly.pdbx_strand_id
1 'polypeptide(L)' 'MPTDSLDRFLAALDPEHRQDVAAKPREEQARLAAAWERELESDDELDTLDELSPPAAEAEAARRVLERGTD' A
#
# COMPACT_ATOMS: atom_id res chain seq x y z
N MET A 1 -12.94 3.63 6.71
CA MET A 1 -12.32 3.51 8.05
C MET A 1 -10.82 3.68 7.85
N PRO A 2 -10.21 4.80 8.24
CA PRO A 2 -8.79 5.06 7.95
C PRO A 2 -7.82 4.06 8.61
N THR A 3 -8.26 3.41 9.70
CA THR A 3 -7.47 2.38 10.38
C THR A 3 -7.44 1.07 9.60
N ASP A 4 -8.57 0.65 9.01
CA ASP A 4 -8.65 -0.57 8.18
C ASP A 4 -7.73 -0.51 6.95
N SER A 5 -7.70 0.63 6.24
CA SER A 5 -6.85 0.78 5.06
C SER A 5 -5.37 0.79 5.45
N LEU A 6 -5.02 1.40 6.59
CA LEU A 6 -3.65 1.37 7.10
C LEU A 6 -3.22 -0.04 7.54
N ASP A 7 -4.06 -0.77 8.27
CA ASP A 7 -3.72 -2.12 8.72
C ASP A 7 -3.57 -3.08 7.54
N ARG A 8 -4.41 -2.96 6.49
CA ARG A 8 -4.26 -3.71 5.24
C ARG A 8 -3.01 -3.33 4.47
N PHE A 9 -2.74 -2.03 4.31
CA PHE A 9 -1.51 -1.56 3.68
C PHE A 9 -0.27 -2.10 4.38
N LEU A 10 -0.23 -2.01 5.71
CA LEU A 10 0.87 -2.57 6.50
C LEU A 10 0.96 -4.09 6.33
N ALA A 11 -0.16 -4.80 6.14
CA ALA A 11 -0.19 -6.23 5.85
C ALA A 11 0.33 -6.62 4.46
N ALA A 12 0.14 -5.76 3.48
CA ALA A 12 0.64 -5.94 2.12
C ALA A 12 2.16 -5.68 2.01
N LEU A 13 2.75 -4.97 2.97
CA LEU A 13 4.17 -4.66 2.97
C LEU A 13 5.07 -5.81 3.43
N ASP A 14 6.25 -5.90 2.82
CA ASP A 14 7.36 -6.72 3.31
C ASP A 14 7.76 -6.32 4.75
N PRO A 15 8.29 -7.26 5.56
CA PRO A 15 8.61 -7.00 6.97
C PRO A 15 9.55 -5.81 7.20
N GLU A 16 10.54 -5.60 6.34
CA GLU A 16 11.48 -4.47 6.43
C GLU A 16 10.76 -3.13 6.20
N HIS A 17 10.06 -3.00 5.06
CA HIS A 17 9.31 -1.79 4.71
C HIS A 17 8.19 -1.48 5.71
N ARG A 18 7.52 -2.51 6.24
CA ARG A 18 6.51 -2.36 7.28
C ARG A 18 7.08 -1.68 8.52
N GLN A 19 8.31 -2.03 8.94
CA GLN A 19 8.95 -1.41 10.09
C GLN A 19 9.28 0.06 9.83
N ASP A 20 9.80 0.38 8.64
CA ASP A 20 10.08 1.76 8.24
C ASP A 20 8.81 2.63 8.21
N VAL A 21 7.72 2.11 7.64
CA VAL A 21 6.44 2.82 7.61
C VAL A 21 5.84 2.96 9.01
N ALA A 22 5.88 1.89 9.83
CA ALA A 22 5.38 1.94 11.20
C ALA A 22 6.16 2.92 12.10
N ALA A 23 7.44 3.17 11.79
CA ALA A 23 8.27 4.14 12.50
C ALA A 23 7.98 5.61 12.10
N LYS A 24 7.32 5.86 10.96
CA LYS A 24 6.93 7.21 10.51
C LYS A 24 5.75 7.76 11.34
N PRO A 25 5.52 9.08 11.36
CA PRO A 25 4.35 9.68 12.00
C PRO A 25 3.03 9.11 11.45
N ARG A 26 1.98 9.08 12.29
CA ARG A 26 0.66 8.54 11.90
C ARG A 26 0.02 9.25 10.69
N GLU A 27 0.28 10.55 10.52
CA GLU A 27 -0.17 11.28 9.33
C GLU A 27 0.51 10.78 8.06
N GLU A 28 1.81 10.49 8.12
CA GLU A 28 2.57 9.97 6.98
C GLU A 28 2.12 8.55 6.63
N GLN A 29 1.92 7.70 7.64
CA GLN A 29 1.35 6.36 7.48
C GLN A 29 0.00 6.41 6.78
N ALA A 30 -0.89 7.30 7.22
CA ALA A 30 -2.21 7.47 6.61
C ALA A 30 -2.13 8.01 5.17
N ARG A 31 -1.18 8.91 4.87
CA ARG A 31 -0.95 9.38 3.49
C ARG A 31 -0.49 8.25 2.57
N LEU A 32 0.45 7.43 3.02
CA LEU A 32 0.93 6.28 2.25
C LEU A 32 -0.18 5.25 2.04
N ALA A 33 -0.95 4.93 3.07
CA ALA A 33 -2.10 4.04 2.95
C ALA A 33 -3.18 4.58 1.99
N ALA A 34 -3.44 5.89 2.01
CA ALA A 34 -4.37 6.51 1.07
C ALA A 34 -3.84 6.54 -0.37
N ALA A 35 -2.53 6.73 -0.56
CA ALA A 35 -1.91 6.62 -1.88
C ALA A 35 -2.01 5.19 -2.42
N TRP A 36 -1.80 4.19 -1.56
CA TRP A 36 -1.93 2.77 -1.89
C TRP A 36 -3.33 2.37 -2.30
N GLU A 37 -4.34 2.79 -1.55
CA GLU A 37 -5.74 2.55 -1.89
C GLU A 37 -6.09 3.18 -3.24
N ARG A 38 -5.59 4.39 -3.51
CA ARG A 38 -5.79 5.06 -4.80
C ARG A 38 -5.12 4.34 -5.96
N GLU A 39 -3.93 3.80 -5.77
CA GLU A 39 -3.23 3.02 -6.81
C GLU A 39 -4.03 1.76 -7.13
N LEU A 40 -4.53 1.05 -6.11
CA LEU A 40 -5.41 -0.12 -6.31
C LEU A 40 -6.68 0.22 -7.08
N GLU A 41 -7.27 1.40 -6.86
CA GLU A 41 -8.49 1.82 -7.55
C GLU A 41 -8.26 2.40 -8.97
N SER A 42 -7.05 2.86 -9.28
CA SER A 42 -6.79 3.65 -10.50
C SER A 42 -5.94 2.94 -11.54
N ASP A 43 -5.31 1.82 -11.21
CA ASP A 43 -4.33 1.14 -12.05
C ASP A 43 -4.94 -0.12 -12.69
N ASP A 44 -5.21 -0.05 -14.00
CA ASP A 44 -5.77 -1.17 -14.79
C ASP A 44 -4.87 -2.43 -14.76
N GLU A 45 -3.55 -2.29 -14.53
CA GLU A 45 -2.66 -3.44 -14.36
C GLU A 45 -2.88 -4.12 -13.00
N LEU A 46 -3.18 -3.34 -11.96
CA LEU A 46 -3.53 -3.86 -10.64
C LEU A 46 -4.90 -4.52 -10.64
N ASP A 47 -5.87 -4.01 -11.42
CA ASP A 47 -7.17 -4.65 -11.60
C ASP A 47 -7.02 -6.08 -12.16
N THR A 48 -6.17 -6.25 -13.17
CA THR A 48 -5.88 -7.58 -13.75
C THR A 48 -5.23 -8.51 -12.71
N LEU A 49 -4.34 -7.97 -11.86
CA LEU A 49 -3.70 -8.75 -10.79
C LEU A 49 -4.66 -9.05 -9.65
N ASP A 50 -5.61 -8.16 -9.34
CA ASP A 50 -6.63 -8.35 -8.30
C ASP A 50 -7.59 -9.48 -8.68
N GLU A 51 -7.98 -9.57 -9.97
CA GLU A 51 -8.78 -10.68 -10.49
C GLU A 51 -8.10 -12.05 -10.35
N LEU A 52 -6.77 -12.09 -10.44
CA LEU A 52 -5.98 -13.31 -10.32
C LEU A 52 -5.65 -13.66 -8.87
N SER A 53 -5.21 -12.67 -8.11
CA SER A 53 -4.73 -12.79 -6.74
C SER A 53 -4.78 -11.43 -6.06
N PRO A 54 -5.88 -11.12 -5.35
CA PRO A 54 -6.01 -9.89 -4.57
C PRO A 54 -4.81 -9.56 -3.67
N PRO A 55 -4.23 -10.51 -2.90
CA PRO A 55 -3.08 -10.17 -2.06
C PRO A 55 -1.80 -9.85 -2.86
N ALA A 56 -1.72 -10.26 -4.12
CA ALA A 56 -0.58 -9.93 -4.98
C ALA A 56 -0.69 -8.51 -5.54
N ALA A 57 -1.90 -8.09 -5.95
CA ALA A 57 -2.18 -6.71 -6.34
C ALA A 57 -1.92 -5.74 -5.18
N GLU A 58 -2.41 -6.08 -3.98
CA GLU A 58 -2.16 -5.32 -2.76
C GLU A 58 -0.66 -5.12 -2.47
N ALA A 59 0.14 -6.18 -2.57
CA ALA A 59 1.59 -6.13 -2.34
C ALA A 59 2.33 -5.31 -3.41
N GLU A 60 1.98 -5.47 -4.68
CA GLU A 60 2.57 -4.72 -5.80
C GLU A 60 2.27 -3.23 -5.69
N ALA A 61 1.01 -2.87 -5.42
CA ALA A 61 0.61 -1.50 -5.17
C ALA A 61 1.41 -0.89 -4.01
N ALA A 62 1.62 -1.67 -2.94
CA ALA A 62 2.33 -1.20 -1.77
C ALA A 62 3.82 -0.91 -2.07
N ARG A 63 4.46 -1.73 -2.92
CA ARG A 63 5.82 -1.47 -3.43
C ARG A 63 5.87 -0.20 -4.28
N ARG A 64 4.95 -0.03 -5.23
CA ARG A 64 4.90 1.15 -6.11
C ARG A 64 4.75 2.46 -5.33
N VAL A 65 3.92 2.48 -4.28
CA VAL A 65 3.77 3.65 -3.41
C VAL A 65 5.05 4.00 -2.66
N LEU A 66 5.79 2.99 -2.19
CA LEU A 66 7.07 3.22 -1.51
C LEU A 66 8.13 3.72 -2.49
N GLU A 67 8.20 3.16 -3.69
CA GLU A 67 9.11 3.64 -4.74
C GLU A 67 8.80 5.10 -5.12
N ARG A 68 7.52 5.48 -5.23
CA ARG A 68 7.09 6.84 -5.54
C ARG A 68 7.21 7.84 -4.37
N GLY A 69 7.14 7.38 -3.13
CA GLY A 69 7.29 8.20 -1.93
C GLY A 69 8.74 8.52 -1.55
N THR A 70 9.71 7.99 -2.31
CA THR A 70 11.15 8.14 -2.06
C THR A 70 11.83 9.12 -3.04
N ASP A 71 11.06 9.83 -3.88
CA ASP A 71 11.53 10.89 -4.80
C ASP A 71 11.42 12.30 -4.18
#